data_AF-A0A352HQ81-F1
#
_entry.id   AF-A0A352HQ81-F1
#
_cell.length_a   1.000
_cell.length_b   1.000
_cell.length_c   1.000
_cell.angle_alpha   90.00
_cell.angle_beta   90.00
_cell.angle_gamma   90.00
#
_symmetry.space_group_name_H-M   'P 1'
#
loop_
_entity.id
_entity.type
_entity.pdbx_description
1 polymer ?
#
loop_
_entity_poly.entity_id
_entity_poly.type
_entity_poly.pdbx_seq_one_letter_code
_entity_poly.pdbx_strand_id
1 'polypeptide(L)'
;MITIKESGLVFNFPDGDCFLIEQDDVAKKPNVKVCECVARVQGKDLYAFIEAKSSAPREKNFDRSKICYGGKPIDASWTMQTDFDIFVNDICQKFEDSFSAYYALSAGCHGAEAKRHIPSRCKGFNNTNVRFMLIINGFKEEWCCPLNDALKKRFRHFLNAWNIPDFSVKTLNQTGARAAGIDITTTE
;
A
#
# COMPACT_ATOMS: atom_id res chain seq x y z
N MET A 1 -20.42 0.19 -11.67
CA MET A 1 -19.73 0.46 -10.39
C MET A 1 -18.78 -0.71 -10.15
N ILE A 2 -17.57 -0.46 -9.64
CA ILE A 2 -16.59 -1.49 -9.29
C ILE A 2 -16.67 -1.73 -7.78
N THR A 3 -16.86 -2.97 -7.37
CA THR A 3 -16.89 -3.38 -5.96
C THR A 3 -15.75 -4.35 -5.67
N ILE A 4 -14.95 -4.06 -4.65
CA ILE A 4 -13.86 -4.91 -4.18
C ILE A 4 -14.22 -5.41 -2.79
N LYS A 5 -14.13 -6.71 -2.55
CA LYS A 5 -14.28 -7.30 -1.21
C LYS A 5 -12.92 -7.84 -0.79
N GLU A 6 -12.28 -7.18 0.17
CA GLU A 6 -10.95 -7.58 0.62
C GLU A 6 -10.81 -7.35 2.12
N SER A 7 -10.21 -8.30 2.84
CA SER A 7 -9.89 -8.15 4.26
C SER A 7 -11.09 -7.79 5.17
N GLY A 8 -12.29 -8.23 4.81
CA GLY A 8 -13.56 -7.92 5.49
C GLY A 8 -14.07 -6.49 5.25
N LEU A 9 -13.51 -5.81 4.25
CA LEU A 9 -13.90 -4.48 3.78
C LEU A 9 -14.52 -4.60 2.39
N VAL A 10 -15.49 -3.73 2.12
CA VAL A 10 -16.12 -3.59 0.81
C VAL A 10 -15.86 -2.19 0.30
N PHE A 11 -15.11 -2.06 -0.79
CA PHE A 11 -14.81 -0.78 -1.45
C PHE A 11 -15.72 -0.61 -2.65
N ASN A 12 -16.26 0.60 -2.84
CA ASN A 12 -17.09 0.93 -4.00
C ASN A 12 -16.48 2.10 -4.78
N PHE A 13 -16.27 1.90 -6.06
CA PHE A 13 -15.73 2.92 -6.95
C PHE A 13 -16.64 3.14 -8.17
N PRO A 14 -16.82 4.39 -8.63
CA PRO A 14 -17.45 4.66 -9.91
C PRO A 14 -16.74 3.93 -11.06
N ASP A 15 -17.49 3.65 -12.14
CA ASP A 15 -16.88 3.00 -13.31
C ASP A 15 -15.77 3.86 -13.90
N GLY A 16 -14.64 3.20 -14.14
CA GLY A 16 -13.43 3.81 -14.66
C GLY A 16 -12.57 4.56 -13.65
N ASP A 17 -13.01 4.73 -12.39
CA ASP A 17 -12.22 5.37 -11.33
C ASP A 17 -11.38 4.38 -10.51
N CYS A 18 -11.37 3.09 -10.86
CA CYS A 18 -10.59 2.08 -10.17
C CYS A 18 -9.95 1.11 -11.15
N PHE A 19 -8.65 0.89 -11.00
CA PHE A 19 -7.89 -0.15 -11.69
C PHE A 19 -7.54 -1.26 -10.69
N LEU A 20 -8.07 -2.46 -10.93
CA LEU A 20 -7.80 -3.66 -10.12
C LEU A 20 -6.44 -4.24 -10.47
N ILE A 21 -5.37 -3.54 -10.10
CA ILE A 21 -4.00 -3.90 -10.47
C ILE A 21 -3.62 -5.31 -9.98
N GLU A 22 -4.21 -5.80 -8.89
CA GLU A 22 -3.97 -7.16 -8.40
C GLU A 22 -4.56 -8.29 -9.27
N GLN A 23 -5.46 -7.93 -10.18
CA GLN A 23 -6.10 -8.85 -11.12
C GLN A 23 -5.53 -8.72 -12.54
N ASP A 24 -4.66 -7.73 -12.77
CA ASP A 24 -4.03 -7.47 -14.06
C ASP A 24 -2.84 -8.41 -14.26
N ASP A 25 -2.85 -9.16 -15.36
CA ASP A 25 -1.87 -10.18 -15.70
C ASP A 25 -0.53 -9.61 -16.21
N VAL A 26 -0.50 -8.33 -16.57
CA VAL A 26 0.72 -7.61 -16.92
C VAL A 26 1.39 -7.04 -15.67
N ALA A 27 0.63 -6.48 -14.75
CA ALA A 27 1.13 -5.96 -13.48
C ALA A 27 1.50 -7.08 -12.50
N LYS A 28 0.69 -8.14 -12.41
CA LYS A 28 0.93 -9.29 -11.54
C LYS A 28 1.88 -10.28 -12.21
N LYS A 29 3.16 -10.19 -11.86
CA LYS A 29 4.21 -11.11 -12.32
C LYS A 29 4.82 -11.90 -11.15
N PRO A 30 5.47 -13.04 -11.43
CA PRO A 30 6.26 -13.73 -10.41
C PRO A 30 7.24 -12.76 -9.73
N ASN A 31 7.26 -12.79 -8.40
CA ASN A 31 8.07 -11.91 -7.54
C ASN A 31 7.70 -10.42 -7.54
N VAL A 32 6.60 -10.02 -8.19
CA VAL A 32 6.04 -8.66 -8.09
C VAL A 32 4.81 -8.74 -7.19
N LYS A 33 4.82 -7.97 -6.10
CA LYS A 33 3.69 -7.89 -5.18
C LYS A 33 2.93 -6.62 -5.46
N VAL A 34 1.68 -6.70 -5.89
CA VAL A 34 0.87 -5.51 -6.12
C VAL A 34 -0.16 -5.33 -5.00
N CYS A 35 -0.61 -4.09 -4.82
CA CYS A 35 -1.72 -3.75 -3.97
C CYS A 35 -3.05 -4.09 -4.66
N GLU A 36 -4.15 -4.03 -3.92
CA GLU A 36 -5.47 -4.42 -4.42
C GLU A 36 -5.89 -3.61 -5.64
N CYS A 37 -5.75 -2.28 -5.55
CA CYS A 37 -6.17 -1.39 -6.63
C CYS A 37 -5.44 -0.04 -6.62
N VAL A 38 -5.55 0.64 -7.76
CA VAL A 38 -5.25 2.08 -7.92
C VAL A 38 -6.56 2.79 -8.23
N ALA A 39 -7.00 3.67 -7.34
CA ALA A 39 -8.28 4.35 -7.48
C ALA A 39 -8.14 5.86 -7.47
N ARG A 40 -8.96 6.54 -8.27
CA ARG A 40 -9.11 7.99 -8.18
C ARG A 40 -9.99 8.34 -6.98
N VAL A 41 -9.50 9.21 -6.11
CA VAL A 41 -10.26 9.66 -4.94
C VAL A 41 -11.41 10.57 -5.39
N GLN A 42 -12.61 10.32 -4.87
CA GLN A 42 -13.82 11.04 -5.31
C GLN A 42 -13.66 12.56 -5.16
N GLY A 43 -13.97 13.28 -6.24
CA GLY A 43 -13.92 14.74 -6.29
C GLY A 43 -12.51 15.34 -6.24
N LYS A 44 -11.44 14.54 -6.37
CA LYS A 44 -10.05 15.00 -6.31
C LYS A 44 -9.26 14.54 -7.54
N ASP A 45 -8.27 15.32 -7.93
CA ASP A 45 -7.19 14.84 -8.80
C ASP A 45 -6.13 14.16 -7.93
N LEU A 46 -6.44 12.95 -7.47
CA LEU A 46 -5.60 12.20 -6.55
C LEU A 46 -5.77 10.70 -6.79
N TYR A 47 -4.65 10.00 -6.98
CA TYR A 47 -4.60 8.57 -7.28
C TYR A 47 -4.08 7.81 -6.04
N ALA A 48 -4.94 6.99 -5.45
CA ALA A 48 -4.65 6.20 -4.27
C ALA A 48 -4.28 4.76 -4.67
N PHE A 49 -3.06 4.36 -4.34
CA PHE A 49 -2.63 2.97 -4.28
C PHE A 49 -3.13 2.38 -2.97
N ILE A 50 -4.07 1.43 -3.03
CA ILE A 50 -4.80 0.94 -1.87
C ILE A 50 -4.41 -0.52 -1.61
N GLU A 51 -3.88 -0.77 -0.42
CA GLU A 51 -3.71 -2.10 0.16
C GLU A 51 -4.65 -2.23 1.35
N ALA A 52 -5.38 -3.34 1.43
CA ALA A 52 -6.30 -3.62 2.52
C ALA A 52 -5.78 -4.79 3.36
N LYS A 53 -5.95 -4.71 4.70
CA LYS A 53 -5.58 -5.79 5.62
C LYS A 53 -6.64 -6.00 6.69
N SER A 54 -6.82 -7.24 7.12
CA SER A 54 -7.73 -7.60 8.22
C SER A 54 -7.12 -7.25 9.59
N SER A 55 -5.80 -7.16 9.68
CA SER A 55 -5.07 -6.83 10.90
C SER A 55 -3.63 -6.42 10.58
N ALA A 56 -2.93 -5.90 11.58
CA ALA A 56 -1.49 -5.67 11.55
C ALA A 56 -0.85 -6.16 12.86
N PRO A 57 0.37 -6.74 12.81
CA PRO A 57 1.11 -7.09 14.02
C PRO A 57 1.41 -5.84 14.84
N ARG A 58 1.51 -6.00 16.15
CA ARG A 58 1.99 -4.93 17.03
C ARG A 58 3.51 -4.89 16.99
N GLU A 59 4.07 -3.68 16.97
CA GLU A 59 5.48 -3.49 17.26
C GLU A 59 5.75 -4.00 18.69
N LYS A 60 6.71 -4.92 18.82
CA LYS A 60 7.15 -5.45 20.11
C LYS A 60 8.52 -4.89 20.42
N ASN A 61 8.66 -4.27 21.59
CA ASN A 61 9.97 -3.95 22.13
C ASN A 61 10.66 -5.26 22.51
N PHE A 62 11.65 -5.66 21.72
CA PHE A 62 12.47 -6.82 21.99
C PHE A 62 13.82 -6.39 22.56
N ASP A 63 14.16 -6.89 23.75
CA ASP A 63 15.47 -6.67 24.37
C ASP A 63 16.54 -7.52 23.67
N ARG A 64 17.21 -6.92 22.69
CA ARG A 64 18.23 -7.58 21.85
C ARG A 64 19.38 -8.19 22.67
N SER A 65 19.65 -7.68 23.87
CA SER A 65 20.72 -8.21 24.73
C SER A 65 20.43 -9.64 25.23
N LYS A 66 19.18 -10.10 25.12
CA LYS A 66 18.74 -11.41 25.62
C LYS A 66 18.68 -12.49 24.53
N ILE A 67 19.07 -12.19 23.29
CA ILE A 67 19.03 -13.19 22.20
C ILE A 67 20.37 -13.91 22.13
N CYS A 68 20.29 -15.23 22.17
CA CYS A 68 21.43 -16.10 21.93
C CYS A 68 21.18 -17.04 20.75
N TYR A 69 22.21 -17.29 19.94
CA TYR A 69 22.24 -18.35 18.93
C TYR A 69 23.33 -19.36 19.31
N GLY A 70 22.97 -20.63 19.47
CA GLY A 70 23.91 -21.65 19.97
C GLY A 70 24.48 -21.34 21.37
N GLY A 71 23.71 -20.65 22.21
CA GLY A 71 24.13 -20.25 23.57
C GLY A 71 25.03 -19.01 23.64
N LYS A 72 25.36 -18.38 22.52
CA LYS A 72 26.16 -17.14 22.46
C LYS A 72 25.28 -15.94 22.12
N PRO A 73 25.50 -14.76 22.72
CA PRO A 73 24.81 -13.54 22.32
C PRO A 73 24.96 -13.30 20.82
N ILE A 74 23.88 -12.90 20.16
CA ILE A 74 23.95 -12.51 18.75
C ILE A 74 24.81 -11.26 18.64
N ASP A 75 25.76 -11.26 17.71
CA ASP A 75 26.64 -10.11 17.50
C ASP A 75 25.88 -8.93 16.86
N ALA A 76 26.39 -7.72 17.05
CA ALA A 76 25.71 -6.48 16.65
C ALA A 76 25.56 -6.30 15.12
N SER A 77 26.19 -7.14 14.28
CA SER A 77 26.05 -7.08 12.83
C SER A 77 24.77 -7.74 12.31
N TRP A 78 24.09 -8.53 13.13
CA TRP A 78 22.85 -9.19 12.72
C TRP A 78 21.66 -8.24 12.78
N THR A 79 20.84 -8.30 11.73
CA THR A 79 19.54 -7.63 11.72
C THR A 79 18.46 -8.68 11.95
N MET A 80 17.78 -8.60 13.10
CA MET A 80 16.59 -9.40 13.35
C MET A 80 15.36 -8.65 12.86
N GLN A 81 14.59 -9.29 11.98
CA GLN A 81 13.29 -8.79 11.55
C GLN A 81 12.20 -9.40 12.44
N THR A 82 11.40 -8.55 13.05
CA THR A 82 10.18 -8.95 13.75
C THR A 82 9.04 -9.16 12.74
N ASP A 83 7.93 -9.77 13.17
CA ASP A 83 6.71 -9.86 12.35
C ASP A 83 6.23 -8.47 11.90
N PHE A 84 6.45 -7.44 12.74
CA PHE A 84 6.16 -6.05 12.41
C PHE A 84 7.07 -5.52 11.29
N ASP A 85 8.37 -5.80 11.36
CA ASP A 85 9.31 -5.40 10.30
C ASP A 85 8.98 -6.10 8.98
N ILE A 86 8.66 -7.39 9.02
CA ILE A 86 8.26 -8.18 7.85
C ILE A 86 6.98 -7.60 7.26
N PHE A 87 5.98 -7.29 8.09
CA PHE A 87 4.74 -6.67 7.65
C PHE A 87 4.97 -5.31 6.99
N VAL A 88 5.71 -4.41 7.64
CA VAL A 88 6.04 -3.09 7.10
C VAL A 88 6.80 -3.22 5.77
N ASN A 89 7.77 -4.13 5.67
CA ASN A 89 8.49 -4.40 4.44
C ASN A 89 7.57 -4.92 3.33
N ASP A 90 6.63 -5.82 3.63
CA ASP A 90 5.69 -6.38 2.67
C ASP A 90 4.75 -5.30 2.10
N ILE A 91 4.19 -4.44 2.96
CA ILE A 91 3.34 -3.32 2.54
C ILE A 91 4.13 -2.33 1.69
N CYS A 92 5.34 -1.95 2.12
CA CYS A 92 6.19 -1.05 1.33
C CYS A 92 6.52 -1.67 -0.03
N GLN A 93 6.93 -2.95 -0.09
CA GLN A 93 7.18 -3.64 -1.36
C GLN A 93 5.96 -3.60 -2.27
N LYS A 94 4.77 -3.89 -1.72
CA LYS A 94 3.50 -3.80 -2.47
C LYS A 94 3.29 -2.43 -3.09
N PHE A 95 3.57 -1.35 -2.37
CA PHE A 95 3.48 0.00 -2.91
C PHE A 95 4.57 0.33 -3.96
N GLU A 96 5.82 -0.07 -3.71
CA GLU A 96 6.95 0.13 -4.64
C GLU A 96 6.68 -0.55 -5.99
N ASP A 97 6.29 -1.82 -5.93
CA ASP A 97 5.98 -2.67 -7.09
C ASP A 97 4.74 -2.17 -7.82
N SER A 98 3.67 -1.83 -7.09
CA SER A 98 2.44 -1.31 -7.72
C SER A 98 2.68 0.00 -8.44
N PHE A 99 3.40 0.93 -7.81
CA PHE A 99 3.74 2.19 -8.45
C PHE A 99 4.58 1.95 -9.71
N SER A 100 5.59 1.08 -9.62
CA SER A 100 6.49 0.79 -10.74
C SER A 100 5.73 0.11 -11.90
N ALA A 101 4.90 -0.89 -11.61
CA ALA A 101 4.09 -1.58 -12.60
C ALA A 101 3.06 -0.63 -13.25
N TYR A 102 2.37 0.16 -12.43
CA TYR A 102 1.38 1.13 -12.90
C TYR A 102 2.00 2.22 -13.78
N TYR A 103 3.19 2.71 -13.40
CA TYR A 103 3.97 3.64 -14.19
C TYR A 103 4.43 3.03 -15.51
N ALA A 104 4.99 1.81 -15.50
CA ALA A 104 5.43 1.11 -16.70
C ALA A 104 4.26 0.86 -17.68
N LEU A 105 3.10 0.43 -17.18
CA LEU A 105 1.87 0.28 -17.96
C LEU A 105 1.42 1.62 -18.58
N SER A 106 1.38 2.68 -17.77
CA SER A 106 0.98 4.02 -18.21
C SER A 106 1.93 4.60 -19.26
N ALA A 107 3.24 4.35 -19.11
CA ALA A 107 4.27 4.74 -20.06
C ALA A 107 4.20 3.92 -21.36
N GLY A 108 3.53 2.77 -21.36
CA GLY A 108 3.42 1.88 -22.51
C GLY A 108 4.61 0.94 -22.67
N CYS A 109 5.38 0.71 -21.59
CA CYS A 109 6.51 -0.22 -21.59
C CYS A 109 6.12 -1.66 -21.93
N HIS A 110 4.85 -2.02 -21.71
CA HIS A 110 4.27 -3.33 -22.04
C HIS A 110 3.45 -3.33 -23.34
N GLY A 111 3.61 -2.30 -24.18
CA GLY A 111 2.89 -2.16 -25.44
C GLY A 111 1.54 -1.45 -25.32
N ALA A 112 0.97 -1.13 -26.48
CA ALA A 112 -0.25 -0.31 -26.57
C ALA A 112 -1.52 -1.05 -26.10
N GLU A 113 -1.50 -2.38 -26.10
CA GLU A 113 -2.64 -3.20 -25.64
C GLU A 113 -2.72 -3.19 -24.11
N ALA A 114 -1.65 -3.55 -23.41
CA ALA A 114 -1.56 -3.47 -21.95
C ALA A 114 -1.86 -2.06 -21.39
N LYS A 115 -1.41 -1.02 -22.09
CA LYS A 115 -1.72 0.37 -21.70
C LYS A 115 -3.22 0.69 -21.68
N ARG A 116 -4.05 -0.07 -22.42
CA ARG A 116 -5.52 0.08 -22.41
C ARG A 116 -6.18 -0.60 -21.21
N HIS A 117 -5.48 -1.46 -20.48
CA HIS A 117 -5.98 -2.08 -19.25
C HIS A 117 -6.25 -1.02 -18.16
N ILE A 118 -5.45 0.05 -18.14
CA ILE A 118 -5.69 1.19 -17.25
C ILE A 118 -6.94 1.95 -17.71
N PRO A 119 -7.98 2.06 -16.86
CA PRO A 119 -9.19 2.80 -17.17
C PRO A 119 -8.89 4.26 -17.51
N SER A 120 -9.68 4.84 -18.41
CA SER A 120 -9.46 6.20 -18.92
C SER A 120 -9.39 7.27 -17.83
N ARG A 121 -10.21 7.16 -16.78
CA ARG A 121 -10.23 8.12 -15.66
C ARG A 121 -9.14 7.87 -14.62
N CYS A 122 -8.46 6.72 -14.69
CA CYS A 122 -7.26 6.44 -13.91
C CYS A 122 -5.98 6.92 -14.61
N LYS A 123 -6.03 7.43 -15.84
CA LYS A 123 -4.86 8.01 -16.51
C LYS A 123 -4.55 9.40 -15.97
N GLY A 124 -3.30 9.85 -16.07
CA GLY A 124 -2.88 11.21 -15.69
C GLY A 124 -2.23 11.34 -14.31
N PHE A 125 -1.95 10.23 -13.64
CA PHE A 125 -1.20 10.24 -12.39
C PHE A 125 0.24 10.74 -12.59
N ASN A 126 0.79 11.38 -11.56
CA ASN A 126 2.17 11.82 -11.45
C ASN A 126 2.61 11.80 -9.96
N ASN A 127 3.86 12.11 -9.68
CA ASN A 127 4.41 12.07 -8.32
C ASN A 127 3.81 13.08 -7.33
N THR A 128 3.12 14.13 -7.81
CA THR A 128 2.49 15.15 -6.95
C THR A 128 1.05 14.83 -6.56
N ASN A 129 0.37 13.95 -7.31
CA ASN A 129 -1.03 13.60 -7.10
C ASN A 129 -1.25 12.13 -6.72
N VAL A 130 -0.30 11.53 -6.01
CA VAL A 130 -0.38 10.13 -5.53
C VAL A 130 -0.52 10.01 -4.02
N ARG A 131 -1.21 8.96 -3.59
CA ARG A 131 -1.31 8.48 -2.20
C ARG A 131 -1.06 6.99 -2.12
N PHE A 132 -0.44 6.57 -1.02
CA PHE A 132 -0.27 5.17 -0.65
C PHE A 132 -1.06 4.93 0.63
N MET A 133 -2.15 4.15 0.51
CA MET A 133 -3.12 3.96 1.58
C MET A 133 -3.11 2.49 2.02
N LEU A 134 -2.67 2.25 3.26
CA LEU A 134 -2.90 0.99 3.96
C LEU A 134 -4.18 1.14 4.78
N ILE A 135 -5.21 0.37 4.45
CA ILE A 135 -6.51 0.41 5.15
C ILE A 135 -6.68 -0.88 5.93
N ILE A 136 -6.84 -0.77 7.26
CA ILE A 136 -6.92 -1.93 8.15
C ILE A 136 -8.30 -2.00 8.80
N ASN A 137 -8.95 -3.16 8.64
CA ASN A 137 -10.29 -3.40 9.16
C ASN A 137 -10.31 -3.37 10.71
N GLY A 138 -11.14 -2.49 11.29
CA GLY A 138 -11.35 -2.46 12.75
C GLY A 138 -10.16 -1.92 13.53
N PHE A 139 -9.22 -1.27 12.86
CA PHE A 139 -8.00 -0.74 13.47
C PHE A 139 -8.31 0.53 14.27
N LYS A 140 -7.69 0.66 15.45
CA LYS A 140 -7.89 1.85 16.29
C LYS A 140 -7.10 3.03 15.74
N GLU A 141 -7.65 4.22 15.87
CA GLU A 141 -7.04 5.45 15.35
C GLU A 141 -5.66 5.71 15.98
N GLU A 142 -5.51 5.45 17.28
CA GLU A 142 -4.22 5.61 17.98
C GLU A 142 -3.15 4.63 17.49
N TRP A 143 -3.52 3.51 16.85
CA TRP A 143 -2.58 2.55 16.28
C TRP A 143 -2.13 2.92 14.87
N CYS A 144 -2.89 3.80 14.18
CA CYS A 144 -2.54 4.25 12.83
C CYS A 144 -1.22 5.01 12.83
N CYS A 145 -0.99 5.90 13.80
CA CYS A 145 0.19 6.78 13.78
C CYS A 145 1.52 6.01 13.87
N PRO A 146 1.74 5.10 14.84
CA PRO A 146 3.00 4.36 14.93
C PRO A 146 3.30 3.51 13.68
N LEU A 147 2.28 2.84 13.13
CA LEU A 147 2.43 2.04 11.91
C LEU A 147 2.71 2.93 10.70
N ASN A 148 2.03 4.07 10.59
CA ASN A 148 2.25 5.02 9.52
C ASN A 148 3.68 5.59 9.54
N ASP A 149 4.22 5.88 10.72
CA ASP A 149 5.59 6.36 10.88
C ASP A 149 6.62 5.29 10.49
N ALA A 150 6.36 4.02 10.84
CA ALA A 150 7.19 2.89 10.41
C ALA A 150 7.19 2.72 8.87
N LEU A 151 6.00 2.79 8.24
CA LEU A 151 5.87 2.75 6.78
C LEU A 151 6.62 3.91 6.13
N LYS A 152 6.40 5.15 6.59
CA LYS A 152 7.13 6.33 6.09
C LYS A 152 8.64 6.15 6.19
N LYS A 153 9.13 5.66 7.33
CA LYS A 153 10.57 5.43 7.55
C LYS A 153 11.14 4.43 6.56
N ARG A 154 10.47 3.28 6.35
CA ARG A 154 10.90 2.25 5.39
C ARG A 154 10.77 2.69 3.93
N PHE A 155 9.72 3.45 3.61
CA PHE A 155 9.39 3.88 2.25
C PHE A 155 10.10 5.18 1.83
N ARG A 156 10.77 5.87 2.76
CA ARG A 156 11.43 7.17 2.55
C ARG A 156 12.38 7.20 1.35
N HIS A 157 13.15 6.15 1.16
CA HIS A 157 14.13 6.10 0.06
C HIS A 157 13.42 6.17 -1.30
N PHE A 158 12.33 5.41 -1.46
CA PHE A 158 11.48 5.42 -2.65
C PHE A 158 10.81 6.80 -2.83
N LEU A 159 10.19 7.34 -1.77
CA LEU A 159 9.56 8.65 -1.80
C LEU A 159 10.52 9.75 -2.26
N ASN A 160 11.74 9.77 -1.72
CA ASN A 160 12.77 10.73 -2.09
C ASN A 160 13.20 10.57 -3.55
N ALA A 161 13.41 9.33 -4.02
CA ALA A 161 13.81 9.05 -5.39
C ALA A 161 12.77 9.57 -6.41
N TRP A 162 11.48 9.49 -6.07
CA TRP A 162 10.38 9.93 -6.92
C TRP A 162 9.91 11.36 -6.65
N ASN A 163 10.52 12.08 -5.72
CA ASN A 163 10.07 13.40 -5.26
C ASN A 163 8.59 13.40 -4.83
N ILE A 164 8.19 12.37 -4.09
CA ILE A 164 6.85 12.24 -3.50
C ILE A 164 6.92 12.66 -2.03
N PRO A 165 6.05 13.58 -1.57
CA PRO A 165 6.07 14.01 -0.19
C PRO A 165 5.64 12.87 0.77
N ASP A 166 6.27 12.80 1.94
CA ASP A 166 6.01 11.75 2.93
C ASP A 166 4.56 11.73 3.42
N PHE A 167 3.88 12.88 3.43
CA PHE A 167 2.48 12.97 3.77
C PHE A 167 1.62 12.09 2.89
N SER A 168 2.07 11.70 1.69
CA SER A 168 1.35 10.84 0.75
C SER A 168 1.12 9.41 1.24
N VAL A 169 1.88 8.96 2.25
CA VAL A 169 1.66 7.68 2.93
C VAL A 169 0.62 7.83 4.03
N LYS A 170 -0.37 6.93 4.05
CA LYS A 170 -1.47 6.92 5.01
C LYS A 170 -1.76 5.50 5.50
N THR A 171 -1.75 5.30 6.81
CA THR A 171 -2.42 4.17 7.48
C THR A 171 -3.76 4.64 8.01
N LEU A 172 -4.84 3.94 7.64
CA LEU A 172 -6.21 4.35 7.95
C LEU A 172 -7.02 3.17 8.46
N ASN A 173 -8.00 3.46 9.31
CA ASN A 173 -9.16 2.60 9.52
C ASN A 173 -10.30 3.03 8.58
N GLN A 174 -11.48 2.41 8.71
CA GLN A 174 -12.63 2.73 7.86
C GLN A 174 -13.07 4.19 7.97
N THR A 175 -13.10 4.75 9.19
CA THR A 175 -13.47 6.15 9.40
C THR A 175 -12.48 7.09 8.70
N GLY A 176 -11.18 6.84 8.84
CA GLY A 176 -10.13 7.61 8.17
C GLY A 176 -10.18 7.47 6.65
N ALA A 177 -10.48 6.28 6.12
CA ALA A 177 -10.65 6.03 4.69
C ALA A 177 -11.84 6.82 4.10
N ARG A 178 -12.99 6.83 4.80
CA ARG A 178 -14.14 7.65 4.39
C ARG A 178 -13.81 9.14 4.40
N ALA A 179 -13.15 9.62 5.45
CA ALA A 179 -12.71 11.02 5.54
C ALA A 179 -11.71 11.38 4.42
N ALA A 180 -10.91 10.42 3.95
CA ALA A 180 -10.01 10.61 2.82
C ALA A 180 -10.73 10.67 1.46
N GLY A 181 -11.98 10.21 1.38
CA GLY A 181 -12.80 10.16 0.16
C GLY A 181 -12.89 8.77 -0.48
N ILE A 182 -12.65 7.71 0.30
CA ILE A 182 -12.84 6.32 -0.14
C ILE A 182 -14.17 5.81 0.39
N ASP A 183 -15.06 5.39 -0.52
CA ASP A 183 -16.33 4.76 -0.16
C ASP A 183 -16.09 3.31 0.27
N ILE A 184 -16.31 3.05 1.56
CA ILE A 184 -15.97 1.77 2.20
C ILE A 184 -17.01 1.38 3.25
N THR A 185 -17.40 0.10 3.23
CA THR A 185 -18.23 -0.56 4.26
C THR A 185 -17.55 -1.84 4.74
N THR A 186 -18.12 -2.50 5.74
CA THR A 186 -17.68 -3.81 6.23
C THR A 186 -18.56 -4.91 5.66
N THR A 187 -18.00 -6.09 5.41
CA THR A 187 -18.80 -7.28 5.13
C THR A 187 -19.59 -7.68 6.38
N GLU A 188 -20.89 -7.95 6.21
CA GLU A 188 -21.72 -8.57 7.26
C GLU A 188 -21.17 -9.94 7.69
#